data_AF-A0A377W103-F1
#
_entry.id   AF-A0A377W103-F1
#
_cell.length_a   1.000
_cell.length_b   1.000
_cell.length_c   1.000
_cell.angle_alpha   90.00
_cell.angle_beta   90.00
_cell.angle_gamma   90.00
#
_symmetry.space_group_name_H-M   'P 1'
#
loop_
_entity.id
_entity.type
_entity.pdbx_description
1 polymer ?
#
loop_
_entity_poly.entity_id
_entity_poly.type
_entity_poly.pdbx_seq_one_letter_code
_entity_poly.pdbx_strand_id
1 'polypeptide(L)' 'MEQVRLALDSSQTTPDVIYLTGGSARSPLIKKALAAQLPGIPLAGGDDFGSVTAGLARWAQVVFR' A
#
# COMPACT_ATOMS: atom_id res chain seq x y z
N MET A 1 13.91 0.48 -3.51
CA MET A 1 13.48 -0.48 -2.46
C MET A 1 14.03 -0.15 -1.07
N GLU A 2 14.89 0.85 -0.92
CA GLU A 2 15.47 1.24 0.39
C GLU A 2 14.43 1.54 1.47
N GLN A 3 13.39 2.34 1.14
CA GLN A 3 12.33 2.71 2.09
C GLN A 3 11.55 1.49 2.61
N VAL A 4 11.32 0.49 1.76
CA VAL A 4 10.66 -0.77 2.17
C VAL A 4 11.53 -1.51 3.19
N ARG A 5 12.85 -1.58 2.95
CA ARG A 5 13.77 -2.23 3.89
C ARG A 5 13.79 -1.51 5.25
N LEU A 6 13.91 -0.18 5.24
CA LEU A 6 13.91 0.62 6.46
C LEU A 6 12.63 0.43 7.30
N ALA A 7 11.47 0.34 6.64
CA ALA A 7 10.20 0.11 7.33
C ALA A 7 10.13 -1.28 7.97
N LEU A 8 10.64 -2.32 7.30
CA LEU A 8 10.68 -3.68 7.85
C LEU A 8 11.65 -3.77 9.03
N ASP A 9 12.85 -3.20 8.90
CA ASP A 9 13.87 -3.24 9.94
C ASP A 9 13.43 -2.48 11.21
N SER A 10 12.76 -1.33 11.04
CA SER A 10 12.30 -0.50 12.16
C SER A 10 11.03 -1.01 12.85
N SER A 11 10.14 -1.68 12.11
CA SER A 11 8.88 -2.21 12.67
C SER A 11 9.01 -3.58 13.31
N GLN A 12 10.07 -4.33 12.99
CA GLN A 12 10.28 -5.72 13.42
C GLN A 12 9.06 -6.62 13.16
N THR A 13 8.27 -6.30 12.12
CA THR A 13 6.99 -6.94 11.82
C THR A 13 6.91 -7.28 10.34
N THR A 14 6.34 -8.44 10.02
CA THR A 14 6.02 -8.82 8.64
C THR A 14 4.57 -8.39 8.34
N PRO A 15 4.33 -7.62 7.26
CA PRO A 15 2.97 -7.19 6.93
C PRO A 15 2.13 -8.35 6.38
N ASP A 16 0.86 -8.41 6.74
CA ASP A 16 -0.08 -9.39 6.16
C ASP A 16 -0.58 -9.00 4.77
N VAL A 17 -0.54 -7.71 4.44
CA VAL A 17 -1.02 -7.15 3.17
C VAL A 17 -0.31 -5.82 2.88
N ILE A 18 -0.07 -5.55 1.59
CA ILE A 18 0.47 -4.27 1.13
C ILE A 18 -0.59 -3.56 0.28
N TYR A 19 -1.04 -2.38 0.75
CA TYR A 19 -1.93 -1.52 -0.03
C TYR A 19 -1.13 -0.57 -0.89
N LEU A 20 -1.31 -0.66 -2.21
CA LEU A 20 -0.68 0.24 -3.16
C LEU A 20 -1.61 1.41 -3.49
N THR A 21 -1.07 2.63 -3.44
CA THR A 21 -1.78 3.87 -3.76
C THR A 21 -0.86 4.83 -4.52
N GLY A 22 -1.42 5.79 -5.25
CA GLY A 22 -0.71 6.70 -6.14
C GLY A 22 -0.53 6.14 -7.56
N GLY A 23 -0.47 7.01 -8.58
CA GLY A 23 -0.42 6.57 -9.98
C GLY A 23 0.75 5.65 -10.35
N SER A 24 1.87 5.74 -9.62
CA SER A 24 3.02 4.85 -9.80
C SER A 24 2.74 3.40 -9.37
N ALA A 25 1.75 3.15 -8.50
CA ALA A 25 1.32 1.82 -8.07
C ALA A 25 0.93 0.89 -9.22
N ARG A 26 0.54 1.45 -10.39
CA ARG A 26 0.23 0.68 -11.60
C ARG A 26 1.45 0.02 -12.23
N SER A 27 2.66 0.50 -11.92
CA SER A 27 3.89 0.02 -12.51
C SER A 27 4.10 -1.47 -12.25
N PRO A 28 4.16 -2.32 -13.30
CA PRO A 28 4.49 -3.73 -13.16
C PRO A 28 5.86 -3.95 -12.53
N LEU A 29 6.81 -3.02 -12.74
CA LEU A 29 8.14 -3.08 -12.15
C LEU A 29 8.09 -2.94 -10.64
N ILE A 30 7.28 -2.01 -10.11
CA ILE A 30 7.12 -1.82 -8.67
C ILE A 30 6.48 -3.06 -8.04
N LYS A 31 5.42 -3.59 -8.65
CA LYS A 31 4.75 -4.80 -8.15
C LYS A 31 5.68 -6.00 -8.13
N LYS A 32 6.47 -6.22 -9.19
CA LYS A 32 7.47 -7.30 -9.25
C LYS A 32 8.57 -7.13 -8.21
N ALA A 33 9.09 -5.91 -8.03
CA ALA A 33 10.13 -5.64 -7.04
C ALA A 33 9.64 -5.90 -5.61
N LEU A 34 8.40 -5.49 -5.29
CA LEU A 34 7.78 -5.76 -4.00
C LEU A 34 7.55 -7.26 -3.79
N ALA A 35 6.99 -7.96 -4.77
CA ALA A 35 6.76 -9.41 -4.67
C ALA A 35 8.06 -10.22 -4.54
N ALA A 36 9.16 -9.75 -5.15
CA ALA A 36 10.48 -10.38 -5.00
C ALA A 36 11.08 -10.15 -3.61
N GLN A 37 10.87 -8.97 -3.01
CA GLN A 37 11.40 -8.65 -1.68
C GLN A 37 10.54 -9.23 -0.55
N LEU A 38 9.22 -9.35 -0.77
CA LEU A 38 8.23 -9.78 0.20
C LEU A 38 7.35 -10.89 -0.42
N PRO A 39 7.91 -12.09 -0.63
CA PRO A 39 7.20 -13.18 -1.28
C PRO A 39 6.00 -13.65 -0.45
N GLY A 40 4.89 -13.91 -1.12
CA GLY A 40 3.67 -14.41 -0.49
C GLY A 40 2.77 -13.35 0.15
N ILE A 41 3.23 -12.09 0.28
CA ILE A 41 2.41 -11.02 0.85
C ILE A 41 1.47 -10.47 -0.25
N PRO A 42 0.15 -10.51 -0.05
CA PRO A 42 -0.81 -10.03 -1.03
C PRO A 42 -0.65 -8.52 -1.27
N LEU A 43 -0.62 -8.15 -2.55
CA LEU A 43 -0.66 -6.75 -2.99
C LEU A 43 -2.10 -6.36 -3.28
N ALA A 44 -2.70 -5.56 -2.40
CA ALA A 44 -4.03 -5.01 -2.59
C ALA A 44 -3.96 -3.71 -3.41
N GLY A 45 -4.77 -3.63 -4.45
CA GLY A 45 -4.91 -2.44 -5.31
C GLY A 45 -6.34 -1.90 -5.27
N GLY A 46 -6.48 -0.60 -5.50
CA GLY A 46 -7.76 0.10 -5.64
C GLY A 46 -7.68 1.16 -6.72
N ASP A 47 -8.49 2.22 -6.60
CA ASP A 47 -8.30 3.42 -7.43
C ASP A 47 -6.96 4.08 -7.07
N ASP A 48 -5.98 3.92 -7.96
CA ASP A 48 -4.62 4.42 -7.77
C ASP A 48 -4.53 5.96 -7.66
N PHE A 49 -5.59 6.69 -8.00
CA PHE A 49 -5.63 8.15 -7.88
C PHE A 49 -6.59 8.63 -6.79
N GLY A 50 -7.79 8.05 -6.71
CA GLY A 50 -8.84 8.48 -5.79
C GLY A 50 -8.88 7.74 -4.45
N SER A 51 -8.09 6.67 -4.25
CA SER A 51 -8.23 5.80 -3.06
C SER A 51 -8.10 6.53 -1.72
N VAL A 52 -7.13 7.44 -1.57
CA VAL A 52 -6.93 8.20 -0.34
C VAL A 52 -8.09 9.17 -0.10
N THR A 53 -8.47 9.95 -1.11
CA THR A 53 -9.59 10.89 -1.04
C THR A 53 -10.90 10.18 -0.73
N ALA A 54 -11.18 9.06 -1.39
CA ALA A 54 -12.36 8.23 -1.14
C ALA A 54 -12.37 7.63 0.28
N GLY A 55 -11.20 7.24 0.80
CA GLY A 55 -11.04 6.79 2.19
C GLY A 55 -11.40 7.88 3.19
N LEU A 56 -10.83 9.09 3.02
CA LEU A 56 -11.11 10.24 3.88
C LEU A 56 -12.58 10.66 3.83
N ALA A 57 -13.19 10.71 2.63
CA ALA A 57 -14.60 11.03 2.48
C ALA A 57 -15.52 10.01 3.15
N ARG A 58 -15.22 8.70 3.03
CA ARG A 58 -15.96 7.65 3.74
C ARG A 58 -15.80 7.75 5.25
N TRP A 59 -14.60 8.08 5.74
CA TRP A 59 -14.37 8.28 7.17
C TRP A 59 -15.13 9.50 7.72
N ALA A 60 -15.18 10.60 6.96
CA ALA A 60 -15.97 11.77 7.35
C ALA A 60 -17.46 11.43 7.55
N GLN A 61 -18.03 10.52 6.74
CA GLN A 61 -19.41 10.05 6.94
C GLN A 61 -19.61 9.25 8.23
N VAL A 62 -18.56 8.66 8.80
CA VAL A 62 -18.62 7.96 10.09
C VAL A 62 -18.48 8.96 11.25
N VAL A 63 -17.67 10.00 11.07
CA VAL A 63 -17.34 10.95 12.15
C VAL A 63 -18.39 12.07 12.28
N PHE A 64 -19.04 12.48 11.18
CA PHE A 64 -19.89 13.68 11.13
C PHE A 64 -21.37 13.40 10.80
N ARG A 65 -21.81 12.15 10.85
CA ARG A 65 -23.21 11.75 10.67
C ARG A 65 -23.71 10.98 11.88
#